data_AF-A0A938KPQ1-F1
#
_entry.id   AF-A0A938KPQ1-F1
#
_cell.length_a   1.000
_cell.length_b   1.000
_cell.length_c   1.000
_cell.angle_alpha   90.00
_cell.angle_beta   90.00
_cell.angle_gamma   90.00
#
_symmetry.space_group_name_H-M   'P 1'
#
loop_
_entity.id
_entity.type
_entity.pdbx_description
1 polymer ?
#
loop_
_entity_poly.entity_id
_entity_poly.type
_entity_poly.pdbx_seq_one_letter_code
_entity_poly.pdbx_strand_id
1 'polypeptide(L)'
;MSTAPLAPRTEFPLLAAHPTLTYLDSAATSQKPKAVLDAIAHYYTWSNANPHRGAYALAATATQAYHDARDRAARFLGVSDADTLIFTRGSTESLNLVATAWGRANVQAGDNLVVTRM
;
A
#
# COMPACT_ATOMS: atom_id res chain seq x y z
N MET A 1 9.50 19.47 12.42
CA MET A 1 8.30 18.62 12.59
C MET A 1 7.19 19.24 11.79
N SER A 2 6.56 18.51 10.87
CA SER A 2 5.44 19.02 10.08
C SER A 2 4.31 19.45 11.02
N THR A 3 3.85 20.69 10.87
CA THR A 3 2.75 21.29 11.65
C THR A 3 1.39 21.07 10.97
N ALA A 4 1.32 20.20 9.97
CA ALA A 4 0.07 19.89 9.31
C ALA A 4 -0.92 19.28 10.33
N PRO A 5 -2.17 19.77 10.39
CA PRO A 5 -3.17 19.22 11.30
C PRO A 5 -3.41 17.75 10.97
N LEU A 6 -3.50 16.91 12.02
CA LEU A 6 -3.90 15.53 11.87
C LEU A 6 -5.33 15.46 11.32
N ALA A 7 -5.62 14.44 10.50
CA ALA A 7 -6.96 14.23 9.97
C ALA A 7 -7.99 14.14 11.11
N PRO A 8 -9.10 14.89 11.05
CA PRO A 8 -10.08 14.94 12.12
C PRO A 8 -10.79 13.59 12.26
N ARG A 9 -11.22 13.25 13.49
CA ARG A 9 -11.95 12.01 13.80
C ARG A 9 -13.17 11.79 12.89
N THR A 10 -13.82 12.87 12.48
CA THR A 10 -15.00 12.87 11.60
C THR A 10 -14.71 12.31 10.20
N GLU A 11 -13.45 12.29 9.76
CA GLU A 11 -13.06 11.67 8.48
C GLU A 11 -12.98 10.15 8.54
N PHE A 12 -13.04 9.54 9.73
CA PHE A 12 -12.97 8.10 9.94
C PHE A 12 -14.37 7.58 10.32
N PRO A 13 -15.15 7.01 9.38
CA PRO A 13 -16.56 6.67 9.64
C PRO A 13 -16.77 5.76 10.85
N LEU A 14 -15.88 4.78 11.07
CA LEU A 14 -15.95 3.90 12.24
C LEU A 14 -15.81 4.69 13.56
N LEU A 15 -14.86 5.62 13.62
CA LEU A 15 -14.63 6.41 14.82
C LEU A 15 -15.73 7.47 15.02
N ALA A 16 -16.25 8.05 13.93
CA ALA A 16 -17.36 8.98 13.96
C ALA A 16 -18.67 8.33 14.44
N ALA A 17 -18.93 7.08 14.02
CA ALA A 17 -20.10 6.30 14.45
C ALA A 17 -20.03 5.84 15.92
N HIS A 18 -18.83 5.79 16.50
CA HIS A 18 -18.59 5.37 17.87
C HIS A 18 -17.85 6.46 18.66
N PRO A 19 -18.49 7.58 19.03
CA PRO A 19 -17.81 8.76 19.58
C PRO A 19 -17.07 8.51 20.90
N THR A 20 -17.49 7.51 21.68
CA THR A 20 -16.86 7.10 22.94
C THR A 20 -15.71 6.09 22.76
N LEU A 21 -15.50 5.57 21.54
CA LEU A 21 -14.45 4.59 21.27
C LEU A 21 -13.07 5.24 21.25
N THR A 22 -12.21 4.81 22.17
CA THR A 22 -10.79 5.14 22.22
C THR A 22 -9.98 3.98 21.65
N TYR A 23 -9.66 4.06 20.35
CA TYR A 23 -8.93 3.00 19.63
C TYR A 23 -7.40 3.23 19.70
N LEU A 24 -6.72 2.53 20.60
CA LEU A 24 -5.27 2.65 20.84
C LEU A 24 -4.46 1.46 20.32
N ASP A 25 -4.90 0.88 19.20
CA ASP A 25 -4.28 -0.31 18.59
C ASP A 25 -3.92 -0.10 17.11
N SER A 26 -3.64 1.16 16.72
CA SER A 26 -3.33 1.52 15.33
C SER A 26 -2.01 0.92 14.82
N ALA A 27 -1.13 0.48 15.73
CA ALA A 27 0.11 -0.21 15.38
C ALA A 27 -0.16 -1.61 14.80
N ALA A 28 -1.25 -2.27 15.20
CA ALA A 28 -1.68 -3.53 14.60
C ALA A 28 -2.42 -3.31 13.27
N THR A 29 -3.38 -2.37 13.25
CA THR A 29 -4.02 -1.90 12.00
C THR A 29 -4.67 -0.53 12.19
N SER A 30 -4.55 0.36 11.21
CA SER A 30 -5.17 1.68 11.26
C SER A 30 -6.66 1.65 10.91
N GLN A 31 -7.42 2.63 11.37
CA GLN A 31 -8.76 2.90 10.85
C GLN A 31 -8.68 3.63 9.50
N LYS A 32 -9.73 3.48 8.69
CA LYS A 32 -9.71 3.85 7.27
C LYS A 32 -10.51 5.14 7.12
N PRO A 33 -9.93 6.23 6.60
CA PRO A 33 -10.68 7.45 6.35
C PRO A 33 -11.67 7.22 5.20
N LYS A 34 -12.74 8.02 5.16
CA LYS A 34 -13.82 7.92 4.17
C LYS A 34 -13.29 7.98 2.73
N ALA A 35 -12.30 8.83 2.46
CA ALA A 35 -11.70 8.95 1.13
C ALA A 35 -11.11 7.63 0.60
N VAL A 36 -10.51 6.81 1.48
CA VAL A 36 -9.97 5.48 1.10
C VAL A 36 -11.11 4.51 0.81
N LEU A 37 -12.14 4.49 1.65
CA LEU A 37 -13.31 3.62 1.47
C LEU A 37 -14.07 3.95 0.19
N ASP A 38 -14.28 5.24 -0.08
CA ASP A 38 -14.97 5.73 -1.27
C ASP A 38 -14.17 5.40 -2.54
N ALA A 39 -12.83 5.50 -2.51
CA ALA A 39 -12.00 5.12 -3.65
C ALA A 39 -12.08 3.62 -3.98
N ILE A 40 -12.08 2.76 -2.96
CA ILE A 40 -12.26 1.31 -3.14
C ILE A 40 -13.66 1.01 -3.69
N ALA A 41 -14.70 1.59 -3.09
CA ALA A 41 -16.07 1.41 -3.54
C ALA A 41 -16.26 1.89 -4.98
N HIS A 42 -15.69 3.04 -5.32
CA HIS A 42 -15.71 3.59 -6.68
C HIS A 42 -15.04 2.64 -7.67
N TYR A 43 -13.86 2.11 -7.36
CA TYR A 43 -13.17 1.15 -8.23
C TYR A 43 -14.07 -0.06 -8.54
N TYR A 44 -14.68 -0.67 -7.52
CA TYR A 44 -15.53 -1.84 -7.71
C TYR A 44 -16.87 -1.56 -8.41
N THR A 45 -17.39 -0.34 -8.29
CA THR A 45 -18.67 0.04 -8.90
C THR A 45 -18.52 0.54 -10.34
N TRP A 46 -17.37 1.13 -10.71
CA TRP A 46 -17.19 1.82 -11.99
C TRP A 46 -16.00 1.35 -12.83
N SER A 47 -14.96 0.77 -12.22
CA SER A 47 -13.65 0.58 -12.88
C SER A 47 -13.14 -0.86 -12.88
N ASN A 48 -13.82 -1.79 -12.23
CA ASN A 48 -13.33 -3.15 -12.03
C ASN A 48 -13.19 -3.92 -13.36
N ALA A 49 -11.95 -4.18 -13.75
CA ALA A 49 -11.57 -5.06 -14.83
C ALA A 49 -10.19 -5.65 -14.53
N ASN A 50 -9.76 -6.66 -15.30
CA ASN A 50 -8.41 -7.22 -15.18
C ASN A 50 -7.40 -6.28 -15.82
N PRO A 51 -6.50 -5.64 -15.04
CA PRO A 51 -5.45 -4.80 -15.61
C PRO A 51 -4.56 -5.61 -16.57
N HIS A 52 -4.08 -4.97 -17.63
CA HIS A 52 -3.13 -5.51 -18.61
C HIS A 52 -3.64 -6.68 -19.46
N ARG A 53 -4.92 -7.04 -19.36
CA ARG A 53 -5.49 -8.22 -20.02
C ARG A 53 -6.54 -7.92 -21.10
N GLY A 54 -6.67 -6.68 -21.56
CA GLY A 54 -7.64 -6.35 -22.61
C GLY A 54 -7.44 -4.98 -23.24
N ALA A 55 -7.90 -4.86 -24.48
CA ALA A 55 -7.91 -3.61 -25.25
C ALA A 55 -9.23 -2.83 -25.14
N TYR A 56 -10.14 -3.26 -24.26
CA TYR A 56 -11.43 -2.59 -24.04
C TYR A 56 -11.33 -1.50 -22.97
N ALA A 57 -12.22 -0.52 -23.02
CA ALA A 57 -12.16 0.70 -22.21
C ALA A 57 -11.98 0.44 -20.70
N LEU A 58 -12.77 -0.48 -20.12
CA LEU A 58 -12.69 -0.79 -18.69
C LEU A 58 -11.33 -1.39 -18.28
N ALA A 59 -10.73 -2.26 -19.11
CA ALA A 59 -9.38 -2.80 -18.83
C ALA A 59 -8.32 -1.70 -18.89
N ALA A 60 -8.43 -0.77 -19.85
CA ALA A 60 -7.53 0.38 -19.93
C ALA A 60 -7.66 1.29 -18.70
N THR A 61 -8.89 1.57 -18.25
CA THR A 61 -9.15 2.35 -17.03
C THR A 61 -8.57 1.67 -15.77
N ALA A 62 -8.75 0.36 -15.62
CA ALA A 62 -8.21 -0.40 -14.50
C ALA A 62 -6.66 -0.41 -14.50
N THR A 63 -6.05 -0.56 -15.67
CA THR A 63 -4.60 -0.44 -15.85
C THR A 63 -4.10 0.95 -15.47
N GLN A 64 -4.75 2.01 -15.95
CA GLN A 64 -4.34 3.37 -15.61
C GLN A 64 -4.44 3.63 -14.10
N ALA A 65 -5.54 3.21 -13.45
CA ALA A 65 -5.69 3.35 -12.01
C ALA A 65 -4.59 2.63 -11.22
N TYR A 66 -4.16 1.46 -11.69
CA TYR A 66 -3.05 0.69 -11.10
C TYR A 66 -1.70 1.42 -11.25
N HIS A 67 -1.40 1.96 -12.43
CA HIS A 67 -0.18 2.76 -12.66
C HIS A 67 -0.20 4.07 -11.87
N ASP A 68 -1.32 4.78 -11.83
CA ASP A 68 -1.46 6.00 -11.04
C ASP A 68 -1.21 5.75 -9.55
N ALA A 69 -1.66 4.60 -9.03
CA ALA A 69 -1.38 4.19 -7.65
C ALA A 69 0.12 3.93 -7.44
N ARG A 70 0.78 3.26 -8.38
CA ARG A 70 2.22 3.00 -8.37
C ARG A 70 3.02 4.30 -8.36
N ASP A 71 2.69 5.24 -9.24
CA ASP A 71 3.36 6.53 -9.35
C ASP A 71 3.18 7.38 -8.08
N ARG A 72 1.97 7.38 -7.51
CA ARG A 72 1.70 8.05 -6.23
C ARG A 72 2.51 7.43 -5.10
N ALA A 73 2.60 6.11 -5.03
CA ALA A 73 3.40 5.41 -4.02
C ALA A 73 4.90 5.69 -4.20
N ALA A 74 5.41 5.67 -5.43
CA ALA A 74 6.79 6.00 -5.75
C ALA A 74 7.15 7.42 -5.29
N ARG A 75 6.32 8.42 -5.63
CA ARG A 75 6.50 9.80 -5.15
C ARG A 75 6.47 9.91 -3.63
N PHE A 76 5.54 9.22 -2.97
CA PHE A 76 5.45 9.20 -1.51
C PHE A 76 6.70 8.64 -0.85
N LEU A 77 7.30 7.60 -1.44
CA LEU A 77 8.52 6.96 -0.96
C LEU A 77 9.81 7.65 -1.42
N GLY A 78 9.72 8.66 -2.30
CA GLY A 78 10.88 9.32 -2.89
C GLY A 78 11.64 8.49 -3.93
N VAL A 79 10.98 7.53 -4.57
CA VAL A 79 11.55 6.67 -5.61
C VAL A 79 11.42 7.37 -6.97
N SER A 80 12.53 7.51 -7.70
CA SER A 80 12.57 8.22 -8.99
C SER A 80 11.98 7.42 -10.15
N ASP A 81 12.09 6.09 -10.09
CA ASP A 81 11.55 5.17 -11.09
C ASP A 81 10.45 4.30 -10.48
N ALA A 82 9.20 4.57 -10.84
CA ALA A 82 8.02 3.87 -10.35
C ALA A 82 8.00 2.38 -10.74
N ASP A 83 8.69 1.99 -11.81
CA ASP A 83 8.75 0.59 -12.27
C ASP A 83 9.62 -0.29 -11.36
N THR A 84 10.48 0.31 -10.53
CA THR A 84 11.26 -0.40 -9.50
C THR A 84 10.44 -0.75 -8.25
N LEU A 85 9.26 -0.13 -8.08
CA LEU A 85 8.38 -0.44 -6.96
C LEU A 85 7.70 -1.80 -7.22
N ILE A 86 7.51 -2.65 -6.20
CA ILE A 86 6.80 -3.92 -6.38
C ILE A 86 5.65 -3.96 -5.39
N PHE A 87 4.43 -4.06 -5.91
CA PHE A 87 3.26 -4.28 -5.06
C PHE A 87 3.27 -5.73 -4.57
N THR A 88 3.21 -5.88 -3.25
CA THR A 88 3.05 -7.16 -2.55
C THR A 88 1.87 -7.04 -1.59
N ARG A 89 1.47 -8.16 -0.98
CA ARG A 89 0.39 -8.22 0.02
C ARG A 89 0.75 -7.52 1.33
N GLY A 90 2.03 -7.27 1.60
CA GLY A 90 2.49 -6.55 2.79
C GLY A 90 3.97 -6.76 3.11
N SER A 91 4.43 -6.17 4.22
CA SER A 91 5.86 -6.13 4.60
C SER A 91 6.49 -7.51 4.74
N THR A 92 5.79 -8.47 5.34
CA THR A 92 6.28 -9.85 5.50
C THR A 92 6.56 -10.51 4.14
N GLU A 93 5.67 -10.35 3.17
CA GLU A 93 5.87 -10.91 1.82
C GLU A 93 6.99 -10.18 1.08
N SER A 94 7.09 -8.85 1.23
CA SER A 94 8.17 -8.06 0.65
C SER A 94 9.56 -8.55 1.09
N LEU A 95 9.74 -8.79 2.40
CA LEU A 95 11.01 -9.31 2.93
C LEU A 95 11.31 -10.73 2.43
N ASN A 96 10.28 -11.58 2.33
CA ASN A 96 10.44 -12.93 1.78
C ASN A 96 10.78 -12.92 0.30
N LEU A 97 10.21 -11.99 -0.48
CA LEU A 97 10.56 -11.80 -1.89
C LEU A 97 12.05 -11.46 -2.02
N VAL A 98 12.57 -10.53 -1.21
CA VAL A 98 14.00 -10.20 -1.21
C VAL A 98 14.86 -11.41 -0.83
N ALA A 99 14.51 -12.11 0.26
CA ALA A 99 15.26 -13.27 0.72
C ALA A 99 15.30 -14.41 -0.32
N THR A 100 14.21 -14.62 -1.04
CA THR A 100 14.08 -15.72 -2.01
C THR A 100 14.61 -15.37 -3.39
N ALA A 101 14.30 -14.19 -3.92
CA ALA A 101 14.69 -13.80 -5.27
C ALA A 101 16.13 -13.28 -5.35
N TRP A 102 16.55 -12.48 -4.38
CA TRP A 102 17.92 -11.95 -4.32
C TRP A 102 18.80 -12.78 -3.38
N GLY A 103 18.34 -13.07 -2.17
CA GLY A 103 19.14 -13.72 -1.14
C GLY A 103 19.69 -15.08 -1.57
N ARG A 104 18.87 -15.94 -2.19
CA ARG A 104 19.30 -17.26 -2.68
C ARG A 104 20.42 -17.21 -3.72
N ALA A 105 20.52 -16.13 -4.50
CA ALA A 105 21.52 -15.97 -5.53
C ALA A 105 22.80 -15.27 -5.03
N ASN A 106 22.73 -14.53 -3.92
CA ASN A 106 23.78 -13.61 -3.48
C ASN A 106 24.35 -13.92 -2.08
N VAL A 107 23.74 -14.83 -1.32
CA VAL A 107 24.21 -15.24 0.01
C VAL A 107 24.63 -16.70 -0.05
N GLN A 108 25.87 -16.97 0.35
CA GLN A 108 26.51 -18.28 0.25
C GLN A 108 26.99 -18.79 1.61
N ALA A 109 27.46 -20.04 1.63
CA ALA A 109 28.07 -20.61 2.81
C ALA A 109 29.33 -19.81 3.19
N GLY A 110 29.37 -19.30 4.42
CA GLY A 110 30.46 -18.45 4.93
C GLY A 110 30.10 -16.96 5.02
N ASP A 111 29.02 -16.53 4.37
CA ASP A 111 28.52 -15.16 4.49
C ASP A 111 27.75 -14.94 5.80
N ASN A 112 27.65 -13.66 6.21
CA ASN A 112 26.91 -13.25 7.40
C ASN A 112 25.79 -12.27 7.03
N LEU A 113 24.61 -12.47 7.63
CA LEU A 113 23.51 -11.51 7.60
C LEU A 113 23.46 -10.76 8.94
N VAL A 114 23.53 -9.43 8.88
CA VAL A 114 23.51 -8.58 10.08
C VAL A 114 22.09 -8.05 10.28
N VAL A 115 21.55 -8.25 11.49
CA VAL A 115 20.22 -7.77 11.92
C VAL A 115 20.31 -7.14 13.30
N THR A 116 19.34 -6.31 13.67
CA THR A 116 19.23 -5.75 15.03
C THR A 116 18.44 -6.69 15.94
N ARG A 117 18.61 -6.53 17.26
CA ARG A 117 17.70 -7.18 18.22
C ARG A 117 16.31 -6.57 18.10
N MET A 118 15.29 -7.41 18.31
CA MET A 118 13.92 -6.99 18.56
C MET A 118 13.76 -6.52 20.01
#